data_AF-A0A6C0CJQ0-F1
#
_entry.id   AF-A0A6C0CJQ0-F1
#
_cell.length_a   1.000
_cell.length_b   1.000
_cell.length_c   1.000
_cell.angle_alpha   90.00
_cell.angle_beta   90.00
_cell.angle_gamma   90.00
#
_symmetry.space_group_name_H-M   'P 1'
#
loop_
_entity.id
_entity.type
_entity.pdbx_description
1 polymer ?
#
loop_
_entity_poly.entity_id
_entity_poly.type
_entity_poly.pdbx_seq_one_letter_code
_entity_poly.pdbx_strand_id
1 'polypeptide(L)'
;MGNCCGLCCYACFKNTFYSLELADSILSKIESHLKNHLPLKGSLQTWYISLKKDIYNQLRESIATRICRQLEDLHFPVLSANGFVKEHLAENIAFVISSCILNNDYQVYISTMEYQCLDIPTNTLFYTKPKIEVKTETLTSFVDYLIQIKDEAGNIKRVELHTENKTHHKIFDKRLEEKLIDILHQLSNQKINEIIKKSYMHFTSKHEEEERILSINKKNTEADRYSSFV
;
A
#
# COMPACT_ATOMS: atom_id res chain seq x y z
N MET A 1 32.34 -10.85 -14.61
CA MET A 1 31.73 -11.94 -13.81
C MET A 1 30.81 -11.44 -12.68
N GLY A 2 30.24 -10.22 -12.74
CA GLY A 2 29.34 -9.69 -11.69
C GLY A 2 27.84 -9.96 -11.92
N ASN A 3 27.38 -10.03 -13.17
CA ASN A 3 25.94 -10.10 -13.47
C ASN A 3 25.31 -11.50 -13.32
N CYS A 4 26.06 -12.59 -13.56
CA CYS A 4 25.52 -13.95 -13.43
C CYS A 4 25.24 -14.33 -11.97
N CYS A 5 26.07 -13.88 -11.02
CA CYS A 5 25.82 -14.13 -9.59
C CYS A 5 24.61 -13.34 -9.08
N GLY A 6 24.42 -12.09 -9.53
CA GLY A 6 23.24 -11.28 -9.17
C GLY A 6 21.92 -11.89 -9.66
N LEU A 7 21.88 -12.36 -10.91
CA LEU A 7 20.73 -13.07 -11.48
C LEU A 7 20.46 -14.42 -10.79
N CYS A 8 21.52 -15.17 -10.44
CA CYS A 8 21.41 -16.41 -9.69
C CYS A 8 20.80 -16.16 -8.29
N CYS A 9 21.28 -15.15 -7.57
CA CYS A 9 20.72 -14.75 -6.28
C CYS A 9 19.26 -14.30 -6.40
N TYR A 10 18.90 -13.55 -7.44
CA TYR A 10 17.50 -13.14 -7.66
C TYR A 10 16.58 -14.34 -7.91
N ALA A 11 17.02 -15.35 -8.65
CA ALA A 11 16.25 -16.57 -8.88
C ALA A 11 16.14 -17.44 -7.62
N CYS A 12 17.23 -17.57 -6.85
CA CYS A 12 17.27 -18.37 -5.61
C CYS A 12 16.50 -17.74 -4.45
N PHE A 13 16.44 -16.40 -4.38
CA PHE A 13 15.76 -15.64 -3.31
C PHE A 13 14.61 -14.78 -3.86
N LYS A 14 13.97 -15.26 -4.93
CA LYS A 14 12.93 -14.53 -5.68
C LYS A 14 11.81 -13.97 -4.80
N ASN A 15 11.34 -14.73 -3.82
CA ASN A 15 10.28 -14.30 -2.91
C ASN A 15 10.74 -13.19 -1.99
N THR A 16 11.97 -13.27 -1.48
CA THR A 16 12.57 -12.24 -0.64
C THR A 16 12.69 -10.92 -1.40
N PHE A 17 13.31 -10.92 -2.59
CA PHE A 17 13.43 -9.71 -3.40
C PHE A 17 12.07 -9.13 -3.78
N TYR A 18 11.14 -9.98 -4.25
CA TYR A 18 9.80 -9.53 -4.60
C TYR A 18 9.06 -8.94 -3.40
N SER A 19 9.17 -9.56 -2.21
CA SER A 19 8.51 -9.09 -0.99
C SER A 19 9.06 -7.76 -0.48
N LEU A 20 10.37 -7.52 -0.61
CA LEU A 20 11.00 -6.25 -0.24
C LEU A 20 10.54 -5.11 -1.16
N GLU A 21 10.55 -5.35 -2.47
CA GLU A 21 10.05 -4.37 -3.45
C GLU A 21 8.55 -4.09 -3.27
N LEU A 22 7.77 -5.13 -2.96
CA LEU A 22 6.34 -4.98 -2.70
C LEU A 22 6.10 -4.20 -1.40
N ALA A 23 6.87 -4.44 -0.35
CA ALA A 23 6.80 -3.67 0.90
C ALA A 23 7.09 -2.18 0.66
N ASP A 24 8.09 -1.85 -0.17
CA ASP A 24 8.38 -0.45 -0.53
C ASP A 24 7.21 0.21 -1.26
N SER A 25 6.61 -0.49 -2.22
CA SER A 25 5.44 0.03 -2.94
C SER A 25 4.25 0.22 -1.98
N ILE A 26 3.97 -0.75 -1.10
CA ILE A 26 2.92 -0.65 -0.07
C ILE A 26 3.11 0.59 0.80
N LEU A 27 4.32 0.80 1.33
CA LEU A 27 4.61 1.97 2.17
C LEU A 27 4.43 3.27 1.39
N SER A 28 4.86 3.31 0.13
CA SER A 28 4.65 4.49 -0.72
C SER A 28 3.17 4.80 -0.95
N LYS A 29 2.31 3.79 -1.08
CA LYS A 29 0.86 3.99 -1.23
C LYS A 29 0.21 4.40 0.09
N ILE A 30 0.57 3.78 1.23
CA ILE A 30 0.10 4.19 2.56
C ILE A 30 0.45 5.65 2.82
N GLU A 31 1.68 6.06 2.53
CA GLU A 31 2.12 7.45 2.63
C GLU A 31 1.21 8.38 1.81
N SER A 32 0.92 8.01 0.55
CA SER A 32 0.03 8.79 -0.32
C SER A 32 -1.40 8.87 0.21
N HIS A 33 -1.92 7.80 0.79
CA HIS A 33 -3.24 7.79 1.43
C HIS A 33 -3.27 8.73 2.63
N LEU A 34 -2.32 8.60 3.56
CA LEU A 34 -2.30 9.40 4.78
C LEU A 34 -2.09 10.89 4.50
N LYS A 35 -1.20 11.24 3.56
CA LYS A 35 -0.98 12.64 3.16
C LYS A 35 -2.23 13.34 2.64
N ASN A 36 -3.13 12.60 2.01
CA ASN A 36 -4.37 13.15 1.47
C ASN A 36 -5.42 13.47 2.54
N HIS A 37 -5.28 12.91 3.74
CA HIS A 37 -6.30 13.00 4.78
C HIS A 37 -5.83 13.71 6.05
N LEU A 38 -4.52 13.73 6.32
CA LEU A 38 -3.98 14.43 7.47
C LEU A 38 -3.87 15.94 7.19
N PRO A 39 -4.16 16.79 8.19
CA PRO A 39 -4.10 18.25 8.04
C PRO A 39 -2.65 18.74 8.06
N LEU A 40 -1.85 18.35 7.06
CA LEU A 40 -0.46 18.79 6.91
C LEU A 40 -0.41 20.09 6.10
N LYS A 41 0.43 21.05 6.52
CA LYS A 41 0.71 22.27 5.76
C LYS A 41 1.96 22.05 4.90
N GLY A 42 1.99 22.64 3.71
CA GLY A 42 3.06 22.45 2.72
C GLY A 42 4.36 23.22 3.01
N SER A 43 4.87 23.23 4.25
CA SER A 43 6.18 23.83 4.56
C SER A 43 7.25 22.74 4.75
N LEU A 44 8.45 22.99 4.24
CA LEU A 44 9.62 22.11 4.41
C LEU A 44 10.12 22.04 5.86
N GLN A 45 9.74 23.02 6.69
CA GLN A 45 10.14 23.10 8.10
C GLN A 45 9.19 22.38 9.04
N THR A 46 7.96 22.10 8.58
CA THR A 46 6.95 21.39 9.37
C THR A 46 7.05 19.88 9.20
N TRP A 47 6.49 19.12 10.14
CA TRP A 47 6.49 17.66 10.02
C TRP A 47 5.77 17.22 8.75
N TYR A 48 6.37 16.25 8.05
CA TYR A 48 5.78 15.60 6.90
C TYR A 48 6.01 14.09 6.99
N ILE A 49 5.08 13.34 6.42
CA ILE A 49 5.16 11.89 6.35
C ILE A 49 6.10 11.51 5.22
N SER A 50 7.09 10.69 5.54
CA SER A 50 7.91 9.97 4.56
C SER A 50 8.22 8.61 5.14
N LEU A 51 7.52 7.58 4.66
CA LEU A 51 7.68 6.21 5.13
C LEU A 51 8.96 5.54 4.59
N LYS A 52 9.80 6.31 3.89
CA LYS A 52 11.16 5.93 3.45
C LYS A 52 12.24 6.20 4.50
N LYS A 53 11.92 6.93 5.58
CA LYS A 53 12.90 7.23 6.65
C LYS A 53 13.30 5.93 7.37
N ASP A 54 14.55 5.86 7.84
CA ASP A 54 15.09 4.68 8.54
C ASP A 54 14.29 4.27 9.78
N ILE A 55 13.59 5.21 10.41
CA ILE A 55 12.72 4.94 11.55
C ILE A 55 11.64 3.90 11.21
N TYR A 56 11.22 3.78 9.94
CA TYR A 56 10.20 2.82 9.50
C TYR A 56 10.76 1.48 9.01
N ASN A 57 12.06 1.21 9.20
CA ASN A 57 12.68 -0.04 8.73
C ASN A 57 12.07 -1.27 9.40
N GLN A 58 11.70 -1.19 10.68
CA GLN A 58 11.04 -2.31 11.36
C GLN A 58 9.67 -2.62 10.73
N LEU A 59 8.88 -1.59 10.42
CA LEU A 59 7.62 -1.75 9.69
C LEU A 59 7.86 -2.39 8.30
N ARG A 60 8.84 -1.90 7.54
CA ARG A 60 9.20 -2.43 6.21
C ARG A 60 9.56 -3.91 6.27
N GLU A 61 10.44 -4.29 7.18
CA GLU A 61 10.86 -5.68 7.39
C GLU A 61 9.71 -6.58 7.83
N SER A 62 8.82 -6.05 8.68
CA SER A 62 7.63 -6.77 9.14
C SER A 62 6.67 -7.06 7.99
N ILE A 63 6.41 -6.07 7.12
CA ILE A 63 5.58 -6.26 5.92
C ILE A 63 6.25 -7.27 4.97
N ALA A 64 7.52 -7.06 4.63
CA ALA A 64 8.26 -7.91 3.70
C ALA A 64 8.31 -9.37 4.17
N THR A 65 8.65 -9.61 5.44
CA THR A 65 8.72 -10.96 6.01
C THR A 65 7.38 -11.69 5.94
N ARG A 66 6.28 -10.98 6.28
CA ARG A 66 4.94 -11.58 6.24
C ARG A 66 4.50 -11.89 4.82
N ILE A 67 4.73 -10.97 3.89
CA ILE A 67 4.44 -11.18 2.47
C ILE A 67 5.26 -12.34 1.92
N CYS A 68 6.57 -12.39 2.19
CA CYS A 68 7.46 -13.46 1.71
C CYS A 68 6.91 -14.84 2.07
N ARG A 69 6.52 -15.03 3.34
CA ARG A 69 5.89 -16.27 3.81
C ARG A 69 4.60 -16.59 3.06
N GLN A 70 3.72 -15.59 2.87
CA GLN A 70 2.46 -15.83 2.15
C GLN A 70 2.66 -16.12 0.66
N LEU A 71 3.66 -15.54 0.01
CA LEU A 71 4.02 -15.85 -1.37
C LEU A 71 4.55 -17.28 -1.50
N GLU A 72 5.34 -17.74 -0.53
CA GLU A 72 5.80 -19.13 -0.43
C GLU A 72 4.63 -20.10 -0.25
N ASP A 73 3.76 -19.83 0.74
CA ASP A 73 2.59 -20.66 1.03
C ASP A 73 1.67 -20.80 -0.19
N LEU A 74 1.46 -19.70 -0.93
CA LEU A 74 0.62 -19.66 -2.13
C LEU A 74 1.29 -20.20 -3.40
N HIS A 75 2.57 -20.56 -3.34
CA HIS A 75 3.38 -20.88 -4.53
C HIS A 75 3.26 -19.78 -5.60
N PHE A 76 3.28 -18.52 -5.16
CA PHE A 76 3.02 -17.38 -6.03
C PHE A 76 4.05 -17.29 -7.16
N PRO A 77 3.64 -17.03 -8.41
CA PRO A 77 4.53 -17.05 -9.56
C PRO A 77 5.32 -15.74 -9.70
N VAL A 78 6.16 -15.42 -8.71
CA VAL A 78 6.89 -14.13 -8.60
C VAL A 78 7.75 -13.77 -9.82
N LEU A 79 8.24 -14.77 -10.57
CA LEU A 79 9.08 -14.52 -11.76
C LEU A 79 8.27 -14.14 -13.01
N SER A 80 6.98 -14.47 -13.06
CA SER A 80 6.09 -14.10 -14.17
C SER A 80 5.09 -13.01 -13.78
N ALA A 81 4.98 -12.67 -12.50
CA ALA A 81 4.21 -11.53 -12.03
C ALA A 81 4.91 -10.23 -12.47
N ASN A 82 4.32 -9.56 -13.46
CA ASN A 82 4.85 -8.30 -13.98
C ASN A 82 4.70 -7.13 -12.99
N GLY A 83 5.25 -5.96 -13.35
CA GLY A 83 5.18 -4.76 -12.51
C GLY A 83 3.75 -4.31 -12.17
N PHE A 84 2.79 -4.52 -13.07
CA PHE A 84 1.39 -4.16 -12.84
C PHE A 84 0.72 -5.02 -11.77
N VAL A 85 1.01 -6.34 -11.76
CA VAL A 85 0.58 -7.23 -10.68
C VAL A 85 1.08 -6.72 -9.33
N LYS A 86 2.37 -6.37 -9.26
CA LYS A 86 2.99 -5.87 -8.03
C LYS A 86 2.31 -4.57 -7.55
N GLU A 87 2.06 -3.62 -8.46
CA GLU A 87 1.36 -2.37 -8.12
C GLU A 87 -0.08 -2.64 -7.66
N HIS A 88 -0.78 -3.58 -8.30
CA HIS A 88 -2.14 -3.96 -7.92
C HIS A 88 -2.17 -4.60 -6.52
N LEU A 89 -1.24 -5.51 -6.22
CA LEU A 89 -1.08 -6.08 -4.88
C LEU A 89 -0.75 -5.00 -3.84
N ALA A 90 0.17 -4.10 -4.18
CA ALA A 90 0.60 -3.03 -3.29
C ALA A 90 -0.56 -2.12 -2.90
N GLU A 91 -1.36 -1.69 -3.88
CA GLU A 91 -2.50 -0.82 -3.67
C GLU A 91 -3.57 -1.49 -2.79
N ASN A 92 -3.90 -2.75 -3.06
CA ASN A 92 -4.89 -3.50 -2.28
C ASN A 92 -4.47 -3.66 -0.80
N ILE A 93 -3.22 -4.03 -0.54
CA ILE A 93 -2.71 -4.16 0.83
C ILE A 93 -2.62 -2.78 1.52
N ALA A 94 -2.10 -1.77 0.82
CA ALA A 94 -2.00 -0.42 1.34
C ALA A 94 -3.37 0.20 1.66
N PHE A 95 -4.38 -0.07 0.83
CA PHE A 95 -5.75 0.36 1.06
C PHE A 95 -6.32 -0.26 2.32
N VAL A 96 -6.12 -1.56 2.55
CA VAL A 96 -6.58 -2.23 3.76
C VAL A 96 -5.95 -1.59 5.00
N ILE A 97 -4.62 -1.42 5.01
CA ILE A 97 -3.90 -0.83 6.15
C ILE A 97 -4.36 0.61 6.39
N SER A 98 -4.46 1.42 5.33
CA SER A 98 -4.84 2.83 5.42
C SER A 98 -6.30 3.00 5.85
N SER A 99 -7.20 2.14 5.36
CA SER A 99 -8.61 2.15 5.76
C SER A 99 -8.78 1.76 7.23
N CYS A 100 -7.98 0.82 7.76
CA CYS A 100 -7.99 0.51 9.19
C CYS A 100 -7.50 1.67 10.07
N ILE A 101 -6.65 2.56 9.55
CA ILE A 101 -6.23 3.78 10.26
C ILE A 101 -7.36 4.81 10.28
N LEU A 102 -8.07 4.96 9.16
CA LEU A 102 -8.95 6.09 8.88
C LEU A 102 -10.45 5.79 9.09
N ASN A 103 -10.81 4.52 9.28
CA ASN A 103 -12.17 4.05 9.48
C ASN A 103 -12.19 2.82 10.41
N ASN A 104 -12.63 3.03 11.65
CA ASN A 104 -12.75 1.96 12.65
C ASN A 104 -13.74 0.86 12.27
N ASP A 105 -14.82 1.17 11.54
CA ASP A 105 -15.76 0.15 11.06
C ASP A 105 -15.10 -0.78 10.05
N TYR A 106 -14.19 -0.24 9.22
CA TYR A 106 -13.46 -1.05 8.25
C TYR A 106 -12.54 -2.06 8.94
N GLN A 107 -11.97 -1.70 10.09
CA GLN A 107 -11.16 -2.61 10.90
C GLN A 107 -11.99 -3.81 11.40
N VAL A 108 -13.22 -3.56 11.85
CA VAL A 108 -14.16 -4.63 12.23
C VAL A 108 -14.52 -5.47 11.01
N TYR A 109 -14.90 -4.82 9.91
CA TYR A 109 -15.28 -5.45 8.66
C TYR A 109 -14.19 -6.40 8.14
N ILE A 110 -12.94 -5.93 7.99
CA ILE A 110 -11.87 -6.74 7.40
C ILE A 110 -11.49 -7.94 8.26
N SER A 111 -11.75 -7.86 9.57
CA SER A 111 -11.47 -8.95 10.52
C SER A 111 -12.53 -10.06 10.45
N THR A 112 -13.78 -9.75 10.08
CA THR A 112 -14.90 -10.70 10.10
C THR A 112 -15.37 -11.12 8.72
N MET A 113 -15.29 -10.22 7.74
CA MET A 113 -15.83 -10.42 6.41
C MET A 113 -14.76 -10.88 5.43
N GLU A 114 -15.24 -11.47 4.35
CA GLU A 114 -14.41 -11.80 3.20
C GLU A 114 -13.91 -10.50 2.54
N TYR A 115 -12.64 -10.47 2.18
CA TYR A 115 -12.01 -9.35 1.52
C TYR A 115 -12.60 -9.14 0.13
N GLN A 116 -12.90 -7.89 -0.21
CA GLN A 116 -13.31 -7.47 -1.54
C GLN A 116 -12.16 -6.72 -2.19
N CYS A 117 -11.70 -7.24 -3.33
CA CYS A 117 -10.62 -6.62 -4.08
C CYS A 117 -11.06 -5.25 -4.60
N LEU A 118 -10.13 -4.30 -4.61
CA LEU A 118 -10.37 -3.01 -5.24
C LEU A 118 -10.50 -3.20 -6.75
N ASP A 119 -11.45 -2.47 -7.33
CA ASP A 119 -11.67 -2.40 -8.77
C ASP A 119 -10.65 -1.47 -9.44
N ILE A 120 -9.36 -1.77 -9.31
CA ILE A 120 -8.27 -0.98 -9.91
C ILE A 120 -8.05 -1.47 -11.34
N PRO A 121 -8.08 -0.60 -12.36
CA PRO A 121 -7.80 -1.03 -13.73
C PRO A 121 -6.37 -1.53 -13.91
N THR A 122 -6.18 -2.48 -14.84
CA THR A 122 -4.85 -3.06 -15.09
C THR A 122 -4.06 -2.25 -16.11
N ASN A 123 -4.75 -1.45 -16.92
CA ASN A 123 -4.19 -0.51 -17.87
C ASN A 123 -4.20 0.94 -17.34
N THR A 124 -3.12 1.67 -17.57
CA THR A 124 -2.93 3.06 -17.11
C THR A 124 -3.95 4.03 -17.68
N LEU A 125 -4.52 3.75 -18.86
CA LEU A 125 -5.54 4.59 -19.49
C LEU A 125 -6.83 4.73 -18.66
N PHE A 126 -7.10 3.75 -17.78
CA PHE A 126 -8.31 3.73 -16.97
C PHE A 126 -8.04 4.03 -15.49
N TYR A 127 -6.78 4.30 -15.12
CA TYR A 127 -6.37 4.36 -13.72
C TYR A 127 -7.18 5.40 -12.93
N THR A 128 -7.87 4.89 -11.91
CA THR A 128 -8.57 5.68 -10.90
C THR A 128 -8.01 5.30 -9.54
N LYS A 129 -7.61 6.31 -8.76
CA LYS A 129 -7.11 6.09 -7.40
C LYS A 129 -8.28 5.60 -6.53
N PRO A 130 -8.13 4.49 -5.77
CA PRO A 130 -9.17 4.03 -4.88
C PRO A 130 -9.48 5.11 -3.84
N LYS A 131 -10.78 5.30 -3.55
CA LYS A 131 -11.24 6.27 -2.56
C LYS A 131 -11.34 5.58 -1.21
N ILE A 132 -10.58 6.06 -0.24
CA ILE A 132 -10.71 5.63 1.16
C ILE A 132 -11.84 6.43 1.81
N GLU A 133 -12.78 5.71 2.40
CA GLU A 133 -13.77 6.32 3.28
C GLU A 133 -13.12 6.71 4.59
N VAL A 134 -13.30 7.97 5.00
CA VAL A 134 -12.70 8.52 6.22
C VAL A 134 -13.81 8.89 7.18
N LYS A 135 -13.75 8.36 8.39
CA LYS A 135 -14.60 8.80 9.49
C LYS A 135 -13.91 9.92 10.24
N THR A 136 -14.56 11.08 10.30
CA THR A 136 -14.01 12.28 10.96
C THR A 136 -13.57 11.97 12.39
N GLU A 137 -14.39 11.26 13.17
CA GLU A 137 -14.06 10.88 14.56
C GLU A 137 -12.82 10.00 14.66
N THR A 138 -12.65 9.04 13.74
CA THR A 138 -11.48 8.16 13.69
C THR A 138 -10.23 8.96 13.30
N LEU A 139 -10.34 9.82 12.28
CA LEU A 139 -9.26 10.72 11.87
C LEU A 139 -8.84 11.66 13.00
N THR A 140 -9.80 12.31 13.68
CA THR A 140 -9.53 13.18 14.83
C THR A 140 -8.83 12.42 15.93
N SER A 141 -9.31 11.22 16.29
CA SER A 141 -8.68 10.38 17.32
C SER A 141 -7.27 9.96 16.93
N PHE A 142 -7.02 9.67 15.65
CA PHE A 142 -5.70 9.31 15.16
C PHE A 142 -4.74 10.52 15.17
N VAL A 143 -5.19 11.69 14.74
CA VAL A 143 -4.40 12.93 14.84
C VAL A 143 -4.09 13.25 16.29
N ASP A 144 -5.09 13.17 17.17
CA ASP A 144 -4.94 13.35 18.63
C ASP A 144 -3.92 12.39 19.21
N TYR A 145 -3.99 11.11 18.79
CA TYR A 145 -2.97 10.14 19.11
C TYR A 145 -1.60 10.67 18.68
N LEU A 146 -1.35 11.06 17.43
CA LEU A 146 -0.02 11.53 17.02
C LEU A 146 0.51 12.71 17.87
N ILE A 147 -0.33 13.70 18.17
CA ILE A 147 0.08 14.98 18.77
C ILE A 147 0.19 14.99 20.30
N GLN A 148 -0.34 13.98 20.98
CA GLN A 148 -0.43 13.94 22.44
C GLN A 148 0.85 13.38 23.08
N ILE A 149 1.86 14.21 23.30
CA ILE A 149 3.18 13.80 23.82
C ILE A 149 3.24 13.87 25.36
N LYS A 150 4.10 13.06 25.98
CA LYS A 150 4.46 13.22 27.40
C LYS A 150 5.70 14.10 27.51
N ASP A 151 5.67 15.08 28.40
CA ASP A 151 6.84 15.89 28.74
C ASP A 151 7.79 15.14 29.69
N GLU A 152 8.92 15.78 30.03
CA GLU A 152 9.93 15.22 30.94
C GLU A 152 9.40 14.96 32.35
N ALA A 153 8.35 15.67 32.76
CA ALA A 153 7.65 15.49 34.03
C ALA A 153 6.52 14.43 33.95
N GLY A 154 6.30 13.83 32.78
CA GLY A 154 5.26 12.84 32.54
C GLY A 154 3.87 13.42 32.27
N ASN A 155 3.72 14.74 32.18
CA ASN A 155 2.44 15.38 31.87
C ASN A 155 2.12 15.26 30.39
N ILE A 156 0.84 15.13 30.09
CA ILE A 156 0.35 15.05 28.73
C ILE A 156 0.23 16.46 28.13
N LYS A 157 0.91 16.70 27.01
CA LYS A 157 0.85 17.93 26.23
C LYS A 157 0.42 17.66 24.79
N ARG A 158 -0.40 18.54 24.23
CA ARG A 158 -0.72 18.55 22.79
C ARG A 158 0.27 19.45 22.04
N VAL A 159 0.80 18.95 20.94
CA VAL A 159 1.70 19.70 20.05
C VAL A 159 1.17 19.68 18.63
N GLU A 160 1.01 20.84 18.01
CA GLU A 160 0.54 20.91 16.63
C GLU A 160 1.45 20.16 15.65
N LEU A 161 0.86 19.48 14.66
CA LEU A 161 1.60 18.81 13.59
C LEU A 161 2.50 19.79 12.80
N HIS A 162 2.18 21.08 12.84
CA HIS A 162 2.93 22.16 12.20
C HIS A 162 4.12 22.67 13.02
N THR A 163 4.48 22.00 14.11
CA THR A 163 5.70 22.35 14.86
C THR A 163 6.93 22.24 13.95
N GLU A 164 7.92 23.12 14.15
CA GLU A 164 9.24 23.03 13.50
C GLU A 164 10.25 22.24 14.34
N ASN A 165 9.84 21.82 15.55
CA ASN A 165 10.71 21.11 16.48
C ASN A 165 10.98 19.68 15.99
N LYS A 166 12.23 19.43 15.60
CA LYS A 166 12.69 18.12 15.09
C LYS A 166 12.54 16.97 16.10
N THR A 167 12.54 17.24 17.40
CA THR A 167 12.28 16.22 18.42
C THR A 167 10.83 15.77 18.36
N HIS A 168 9.89 16.72 18.23
CA HIS A 168 8.48 16.39 18.04
C HIS A 168 8.26 15.62 16.73
N HIS A 169 8.96 15.96 15.64
CA HIS A 169 8.89 15.22 14.38
C HIS A 169 9.27 13.75 14.55
N LYS A 170 10.37 13.47 15.27
CA LYS A 170 10.79 12.10 15.57
C LYS A 170 9.76 11.34 16.40
N ILE A 171 9.11 12.03 17.35
CA ILE A 171 8.02 11.44 18.15
C ILE A 171 6.83 11.11 17.25
N PHE A 172 6.42 12.01 16.36
CA PHE A 172 5.32 11.78 15.43
C PHE A 172 5.63 10.62 14.48
N ASP A 173 6.85 10.55 13.94
CA ASP A 173 7.29 9.44 13.10
C ASP A 173 7.23 8.09 13.84
N LYS A 174 7.76 8.04 15.07
CA LYS A 174 7.74 6.83 15.89
C LYS A 174 6.31 6.36 16.18
N ARG A 175 5.43 7.28 16.54
CA ARG A 175 4.03 6.93 16.86
C ARG A 175 3.26 6.50 15.63
N LEU A 176 3.54 7.10 14.47
CA LEU A 176 2.99 6.64 13.20
C LEU A 176 3.45 5.21 12.91
N GLU A 177 4.73 4.89 13.11
CA GLU A 177 5.24 3.53 12.97
C GLU A 177 4.54 2.56 13.92
N GLU A 178 4.46 2.88 15.21
CA GLU A 178 3.77 2.06 16.23
C GLU A 178 2.34 1.76 15.81
N LYS A 179 1.59 2.77 15.35
CA LYS A 179 0.21 2.59 14.92
C LYS A 179 0.08 1.72 13.66
N LEU A 180 1.01 1.86 12.72
CA LEU A 180 1.07 1.04 11.50
C LEU A 180 1.38 -0.42 11.83
N ILE A 181 2.32 -0.65 12.75
CA ILE A 181 2.68 -1.99 13.24
C ILE A 181 1.49 -2.63 13.97
N ASP A 182 0.78 -1.88 14.82
CA ASP A 182 -0.40 -2.38 15.53
C ASP A 182 -1.48 -2.86 14.55
N ILE A 183 -1.76 -2.08 13.51
CA ILE A 183 -2.73 -2.45 12.47
C ILE A 183 -2.25 -3.65 11.68
N LEU A 184 -0.96 -3.69 11.34
CA LEU A 184 -0.37 -4.86 10.69
C LEU A 184 -0.59 -6.10 11.57
N HIS A 185 -0.32 -6.05 12.87
CA HIS A 185 -0.52 -7.17 13.79
C HIS A 185 -1.99 -7.61 13.94
N GLN A 186 -2.94 -6.69 13.80
CA GLN A 186 -4.36 -7.00 13.82
C GLN A 186 -4.83 -7.74 12.57
N LEU A 187 -4.16 -7.52 11.42
CA LEU A 187 -4.40 -8.31 10.22
C LEU A 187 -3.78 -9.70 10.42
N SER A 188 -4.57 -10.75 10.42
CA SER A 188 -4.06 -12.12 10.51
C SER A 188 -3.27 -12.52 9.26
N ASN A 189 -2.36 -13.50 9.37
CA ASN A 189 -1.66 -14.03 8.19
C ASN A 189 -2.63 -14.62 7.17
N GLN A 190 -3.71 -15.26 7.63
CA GLN A 190 -4.78 -15.75 6.77
C GLN A 190 -5.44 -14.62 5.98
N LYS A 191 -5.66 -13.45 6.61
CA LYS A 191 -6.25 -12.29 5.91
C LYS A 191 -5.29 -11.72 4.87
N ILE A 192 -3.99 -11.64 5.17
CA ILE A 192 -2.98 -11.22 4.18
C ILE A 192 -2.93 -12.21 3.00
N ASN A 193 -2.96 -13.52 3.29
CA ASN A 193 -3.03 -14.57 2.28
C ASN A 193 -4.24 -14.37 1.35
N GLU A 194 -5.40 -14.14 1.95
CA GLU A 194 -6.66 -13.90 1.25
C GLU A 194 -6.57 -12.69 0.33
N ILE A 195 -6.03 -11.56 0.82
CA ILE A 195 -5.82 -10.34 0.03
C ILE A 195 -4.92 -10.65 -1.18
N ILE A 196 -3.75 -11.26 -0.96
CA ILE A 196 -2.80 -11.58 -2.04
C ILE A 196 -3.47 -12.47 -3.10
N LYS A 197 -4.13 -13.56 -2.66
CA LYS A 197 -4.77 -14.52 -3.56
C LYS A 197 -5.88 -13.86 -4.38
N LYS A 198 -6.79 -13.14 -3.71
CA LYS A 198 -7.92 -12.50 -4.39
C LYS A 198 -7.48 -11.40 -5.33
N SER A 199 -6.54 -10.55 -4.92
CA SER A 199 -6.04 -9.47 -5.76
C SER A 199 -5.31 -10.00 -6.99
N TYR A 200 -4.58 -11.10 -6.87
CA TYR A 200 -3.94 -11.74 -8.02
C TYR A 200 -4.97 -12.33 -8.99
N MET A 201 -5.93 -13.11 -8.50
CA MET A 201 -6.99 -13.70 -9.33
C MET A 201 -7.82 -12.61 -10.04
N HIS A 202 -8.16 -11.55 -9.31
CA HIS A 202 -8.90 -10.41 -9.86
C HIS A 202 -8.09 -9.71 -10.96
N PHE A 203 -6.80 -9.43 -10.71
CA PHE A 203 -5.92 -8.83 -11.73
C PHE A 203 -5.86 -9.68 -13.00
N THR A 204 -5.63 -10.99 -12.88
CA THR A 204 -5.53 -11.88 -14.06
C THR A 204 -6.83 -11.86 -14.87
N SER A 205 -7.98 -12.01 -14.20
CA SER A 205 -9.29 -11.98 -14.86
C SER A 205 -9.55 -10.64 -15.55
N LYS A 206 -9.28 -9.53 -14.86
CA LYS A 206 -9.53 -8.18 -15.38
C LYS A 206 -8.58 -7.81 -16.50
N HIS A 207 -7.31 -8.20 -16.41
CA HIS A 207 -6.32 -7.96 -17.45
C HIS A 207 -6.69 -8.67 -18.76
N GLU A 208 -7.13 -9.93 -18.68
CA GLU A 208 -7.61 -10.68 -19.85
C GLU A 208 -8.83 -10.02 -20.51
N GLU A 209 -9.74 -9.45 -19.72
CA GLU A 209 -10.90 -8.71 -20.21
C GLU A 209 -10.51 -7.39 -20.88
N GLU A 210 -9.67 -6.58 -20.23
CA GLU A 210 -9.19 -5.30 -20.77
C GLU A 210 -8.42 -5.49 -22.10
N GLU A 211 -7.54 -6.49 -22.18
CA GLU A 211 -6.83 -6.84 -23.43
C GLU A 211 -7.78 -7.29 -24.55
N ARG A 212 -8.84 -8.05 -24.20
CA ARG A 212 -9.87 -8.44 -25.16
C ARG A 212 -10.57 -7.22 -25.74
N ILE A 213 -10.99 -6.28 -24.89
CA ILE A 213 -11.65 -5.03 -25.30
C ILE A 213 -10.72 -4.21 -26.21
N LEU A 214 -9.46 -4.05 -25.84
CA LEU A 214 -8.47 -3.32 -26.64
C LEU A 214 -8.25 -3.96 -28.02
N SER A 215 -8.19 -5.30 -28.08
CA SER A 215 -8.04 -6.03 -29.34
C SER A 215 -9.23 -5.84 -30.29
N ILE A 216 -10.46 -5.78 -29.77
CA ILE A 216 -11.68 -5.52 -30.54
C ILE A 216 -11.66 -4.09 -31.07
N ASN A 217 -11.35 -3.11 -30.22
CA ASN A 217 -11.30 -1.71 -30.60
C ASN A 217 -10.24 -1.44 -31.67
N LYS A 218 -9.08 -2.10 -31.59
CA LYS A 218 -8.04 -2.01 -32.62
C LYS A 218 -8.53 -2.54 -33.97
N LYS A 219 -9.17 -3.72 -33.99
CA LYS A 219 -9.74 -4.30 -35.21
C LYS A 219 -10.81 -3.41 -35.85
N ASN A 220 -11.68 -2.82 -35.04
CA ASN A 220 -12.72 -1.91 -35.53
C ASN A 220 -12.11 -0.64 -36.14
N THR A 221 -11.09 -0.08 -35.48
CA THR A 221 -10.39 1.11 -35.99
C THR A 221 -9.65 0.84 -37.31
N GLU A 222 -9.07 -0.36 -37.46
CA GLU A 222 -8.45 -0.80 -38.71
C GLU A 222 -9.49 -0.99 -39.81
N ALA A 223 -10.64 -1.63 -39.51
CA ALA A 223 -11.74 -1.81 -40.45
C ALA A 223 -12.32 -0.46 -40.94
N ASP A 224 -12.54 0.49 -40.03
CA ASP A 224 -13.02 1.83 -40.37
C ASP A 224 -12.04 2.58 -41.27
N ARG A 225 -10.73 2.46 -41.00
CA ARG A 225 -9.68 3.01 -41.88
C ARG A 225 -9.68 2.37 -43.26
N TYR A 226 -10.02 1.09 -43.42
CA TYR A 226 -10.12 0.51 -44.77
C TYR A 226 -11.40 0.94 -45.49
N SER A 227 -12.49 1.19 -44.75
CA SER A 227 -13.76 1.66 -45.32
C SER A 227 -13.73 3.11 -45.80
N SER A 228 -12.86 3.96 -45.23
CA SER A 228 -12.72 5.38 -45.60
C SER A 228 -11.81 5.63 -46.81
N PHE A 229 -11.22 4.59 -47.40
CA PHE A 229 -10.35 4.67 -48.59
C PHE A 229 -11.00 4.04 -49.85
N VAL A 230 -12.28 3.65 -49.76
CA VAL A 230 -13.08 3.14 -50.89
C VAL A 230 -14.08 4.21 -51.33
#